data_AF-A0A7W8GEG4-F1
#
_entry.id   AF-A0A7W8GEG4-F1
#
_cell.length_a   1.000
_cell.length_b   1.000
_cell.length_c   1.000
_cell.angle_alpha   90.00
_cell.angle_beta   90.00
_cell.angle_gamma   90.00
#
_symmetry.space_group_name_H-M   'P 1'
#
loop_
_entity.id
_entity.type
_entity.pdbx_description
1 polymer ?
#
loop_
_entity_poly.entity_id
_entity_poly.type
_entity_poly.pdbx_seq_one_letter_code
_entity_poly.pdbx_strand_id
1 'polypeptide(L)'
;MAFYPGTCLLTQTELLDLSFMEHRAQLLAVAAFLDRLDRARGGAAGVQEDFRLRAFREALHELTSPEPGRVRRAQMLLSDQNLGLLDLRDSQSAFGASRRVHTSLGNEVEQ
;
A
#
# COMPACT_ATOMS: atom_id res chain seq x y z
N MET A 1 -23.60 -20.26 14.71
CA MET A 1 -22.44 -19.36 14.65
C MET A 1 -22.97 -17.95 14.47
N ALA A 2 -22.64 -17.03 15.37
CA ALA A 2 -23.02 -15.62 15.22
C ALA A 2 -22.10 -14.96 14.18
N PHE A 3 -22.68 -14.37 13.13
CA PHE A 3 -21.96 -13.57 12.14
C PHE A 3 -21.72 -12.18 12.72
N TYR A 4 -20.47 -11.72 12.69
CA TYR A 4 -20.10 -10.37 13.10
C TYR A 4 -19.90 -9.50 11.85
N PRO A 5 -20.18 -8.18 11.90
CA PRO A 5 -19.85 -7.30 10.80
C PRO A 5 -18.35 -7.42 10.47
N GLY A 6 -18.03 -7.80 9.23
CA GLY A 6 -16.66 -8.04 8.77
C GLY A 6 -16.23 -9.51 8.70
N THR A 7 -17.07 -10.48 9.06
CA THR A 7 -16.78 -11.90 8.79
C THR A 7 -16.93 -12.21 7.30
N CYS A 8 -15.94 -12.92 6.74
CA CYS A 8 -16.02 -13.46 5.38
C CYS A 8 -17.25 -14.38 5.25
N LEU A 9 -17.95 -14.27 4.12
CA LEU A 9 -19.09 -15.14 3.82
C LEU A 9 -18.67 -16.57 3.42
N LEU A 10 -17.42 -16.73 2.99
CA LEU A 10 -16.84 -18.02 2.64
C LEU A 10 -16.30 -18.72 3.89
N THR A 11 -16.44 -20.04 3.91
CA THR A 11 -15.69 -20.89 4.84
C THR A 11 -14.18 -20.80 4.58
N GLN A 12 -13.39 -21.28 5.53
CA GLN A 12 -11.93 -21.34 5.37
C GLN A 12 -11.52 -22.12 4.12
N THR A 13 -12.15 -23.28 3.88
CA THR A 13 -11.84 -24.14 2.73
C THR A 13 -12.22 -23.47 1.42
N GLU A 14 -13.41 -22.89 1.31
CA GLU A 14 -13.85 -22.20 0.09
C GLU A 14 -12.94 -21.01 -0.25
N LEU A 15 -12.48 -20.26 0.76
CA LEU A 15 -11.55 -19.16 0.55
C LEU A 15 -10.17 -19.65 0.08
N LEU A 16 -9.68 -20.75 0.65
CA LEU A 16 -8.43 -21.38 0.20
C LEU A 16 -8.55 -21.90 -1.23
N ASP A 17 -9.62 -22.63 -1.55
CA ASP A 17 -9.85 -23.16 -2.90
C ASP A 17 -9.94 -22.04 -3.94
N LEU A 18 -10.58 -20.92 -3.59
CA LEU A 18 -10.71 -19.77 -4.47
C LEU A 18 -9.37 -19.06 -4.75
N SER A 19 -8.53 -18.89 -3.72
CA SER A 19 -7.45 -17.89 -3.78
C SER A 19 -6.04 -18.43 -3.53
N PHE A 20 -5.88 -19.69 -3.13
CA PHE A 20 -4.58 -20.23 -2.71
C PHE A 20 -3.51 -20.19 -3.82
N MET A 21 -3.86 -20.56 -5.05
CA MET A 21 -2.90 -20.61 -6.16
C MET A 21 -2.37 -19.23 -6.54
N GLU A 22 -3.22 -18.20 -6.53
CA GLU A 22 -2.83 -16.82 -6.79
C GLU A 22 -1.89 -16.31 -5.69
N HIS A 23 -2.26 -16.46 -4.42
CA HIS A 23 -1.45 -15.98 -3.31
C HIS A 23 -0.14 -16.75 -3.17
N ARG A 24 -0.12 -18.04 -3.54
CA ARG A 24 1.13 -18.82 -3.67
C ARG A 24 2.08 -18.18 -4.68
N ALA A 25 1.58 -17.81 -5.86
CA ALA A 25 2.40 -17.16 -6.88
C ALA A 25 2.93 -15.80 -6.40
N GLN A 26 2.09 -14.99 -5.76
CA GLN A 26 2.47 -13.71 -5.18
C GLN A 26 3.56 -13.87 -4.10
N LEU A 27 3.41 -14.86 -3.21
CA LEU A 27 4.40 -15.13 -2.16
C LEU A 27 5.75 -15.55 -2.75
N LEU A 28 5.76 -16.42 -3.76
CA LEU A 28 6.98 -16.81 -4.46
C LEU A 28 7.63 -15.63 -5.20
N ALA A 29 6.83 -14.72 -5.77
CA ALA A 29 7.35 -13.52 -6.41
C ALA A 29 8.06 -12.59 -5.41
N VAL A 30 7.50 -12.43 -4.21
CA VAL A 30 8.13 -11.66 -3.13
C VAL A 30 9.44 -12.35 -2.68
N ALA A 31 9.43 -13.66 -2.47
CA ALA A 31 10.64 -14.40 -2.10
C ALA A 31 11.75 -14.26 -3.15
N ALA A 32 11.42 -14.44 -4.44
CA ALA A 32 12.39 -14.28 -5.53
C ALA A 32 12.93 -12.85 -5.63
N PHE A 33 12.12 -11.83 -5.31
CA PHE A 33 12.59 -10.45 -5.22
C PHE A 33 13.61 -10.26 -4.10
N LEU A 34 13.34 -10.78 -2.90
CA LEU A 34 14.26 -10.71 -1.76
C LEU A 34 15.58 -11.43 -2.08
N ASP A 35 15.54 -12.62 -2.68
CA ASP A 35 16.74 -13.34 -3.10
C ASP A 35 17.57 -12.55 -4.13
N ARG A 36 16.93 -11.77 -5.01
CA ARG A 36 17.65 -10.90 -5.96
C ARG A 36 18.25 -9.70 -5.24
N LEU A 37 17.56 -9.15 -4.25
CA LEU A 37 18.04 -8.02 -3.45
C LEU A 37 19.28 -8.40 -2.64
N ASP A 38 19.30 -9.57 -2.00
CA ASP A 38 20.45 -10.07 -1.25
C ASP A 38 21.69 -10.32 -2.13
N ARG A 39 21.48 -10.57 -3.44
CA ARG A 39 22.55 -10.73 -4.44
C ARG A 39 22.90 -9.43 -5.17
N ALA A 40 22.17 -8.35 -4.93
CA ALA A 40 22.42 -7.08 -5.59
C ALA A 40 23.76 -6.49 -5.12
N ARG A 41 24.56 -5.99 -6.07
CA ARG A 41 25.81 -5.29 -5.76
C ARG A 41 25.48 -3.92 -5.17
N GLY A 42 26.19 -3.50 -4.12
CA GLY A 42 26.09 -2.13 -3.59
C GLY A 42 25.69 -1.98 -2.12
N GLY A 43 25.45 -3.07 -1.38
CA GLY A 43 25.41 -3.04 0.08
C GLY A 43 26.80 -2.85 0.65
N ALA A 44 27.34 -1.63 0.61
CA ALA A 44 28.66 -1.35 1.16
C ALA A 44 28.64 -1.58 2.68
N ALA A 45 29.67 -2.27 3.19
CA ALA A 45 29.89 -2.43 4.62
C ALA A 45 29.89 -1.04 5.28
N GLY A 46 28.93 -0.78 6.17
CA GLY A 46 28.77 0.49 6.86
C GLY A 46 27.64 1.41 6.37
N VAL A 47 26.89 1.02 5.33
CA VAL A 47 25.68 1.75 4.91
C VAL A 47 24.48 1.31 5.74
N GLN A 48 23.71 2.25 6.29
CA GLN A 48 22.44 1.96 6.96
C GLN A 48 21.47 1.27 6.00
N GLU A 49 20.68 0.32 6.51
CA GLU A 49 19.65 -0.39 5.74
C GLU A 49 18.73 0.60 4.99
N ASP A 50 18.46 0.35 3.70
CA ASP A 50 17.52 1.16 2.91
C ASP A 50 16.15 1.12 3.60
N PHE A 51 15.56 2.29 3.83
CA PHE A 51 14.29 2.40 4.57
C PHE A 51 13.14 1.60 3.92
N ARG A 52 13.19 1.38 2.60
CA ARG A 52 12.20 0.56 1.89
C ARG A 52 12.36 -0.91 2.23
N LEU A 53 13.60 -1.40 2.34
CA LEU A 53 13.87 -2.78 2.76
C LEU A 53 13.40 -3.00 4.19
N ARG A 54 13.67 -2.05 5.09
CA ARG A 54 13.16 -2.08 6.46
C ARG A 54 11.62 -2.16 6.48
N ALA A 55 10.93 -1.26 5.77
CA ALA A 55 9.47 -1.26 5.67
C ALA A 55 8.91 -2.58 5.12
N PHE A 56 9.57 -3.18 4.12
CA PHE A 56 9.20 -4.49 3.58
C PHE A 56 9.30 -5.60 4.64
N ARG A 57 10.39 -5.65 5.41
CA ARG A 57 10.58 -6.65 6.48
C ARG A 57 9.54 -6.50 7.58
N GLU A 58 9.29 -5.27 8.02
CA GLU A 58 8.27 -4.95 9.03
C GLU A 58 6.87 -5.35 8.54
N ALA A 59 6.52 -5.04 7.28
CA ALA A 59 5.25 -5.43 6.69
C ALA A 59 5.09 -6.96 6.61
N LEU A 60 6.12 -7.71 6.20
CA LEU A 60 6.09 -9.18 6.16
C LEU A 60 5.87 -9.79 7.55
N HIS A 61 6.51 -9.23 8.58
CA HIS A 61 6.30 -9.66 9.96
C HIS A 61 4.83 -9.44 10.37
N GLU A 62 4.29 -8.25 10.09
CA GLU A 62 2.90 -7.90 10.39
C GLU A 62 1.88 -8.84 9.72
N LEU A 63 2.18 -9.34 8.51
CA LEU A 63 1.30 -10.29 7.82
C LEU A 63 1.14 -11.63 8.54
N THR A 64 2.00 -11.97 9.50
CA THR A 64 1.90 -13.20 10.31
C THR A 64 1.15 -13.00 11.63
N SER A 65 0.85 -11.75 12.01
CA SER A 65 0.15 -11.41 13.25
C SER A 65 -1.23 -12.09 13.33
N PRO A 66 -1.64 -12.67 14.48
CA PRO A 66 -2.99 -13.21 14.63
C PRO A 66 -4.07 -12.12 14.68
N GLU A 67 -3.69 -10.86 14.93
CA GLU A 67 -4.62 -9.76 15.11
C GLU A 67 -5.31 -9.34 13.80
N PRO A 68 -6.65 -9.20 13.78
CA PRO A 68 -7.39 -8.66 12.64
C PRO A 68 -6.84 -7.29 12.18
N GLY A 69 -6.97 -6.98 10.89
CA GLY A 69 -6.52 -5.69 10.34
C GLY A 69 -5.06 -5.62 9.89
N ARG A 70 -4.40 -6.77 9.71
CA ARG A 70 -3.01 -6.86 9.20
C ARG A 70 -2.77 -6.09 7.89
N VAL A 71 -3.75 -6.07 6.99
CA VAL A 71 -3.67 -5.33 5.71
C VAL A 71 -3.47 -3.84 5.96
N ARG A 72 -4.27 -3.25 6.86
CA ARG A 72 -4.16 -1.83 7.22
C ARG A 72 -2.79 -1.54 7.83
N ARG A 73 -2.33 -2.37 8.76
CA ARG A 73 -1.03 -2.16 9.43
C ARG A 73 0.13 -2.28 8.44
N ALA A 74 0.14 -3.32 7.60
CA ALA A 74 1.13 -3.47 6.54
C ALA A 74 1.13 -2.30 5.55
N GLN A 75 -0.05 -1.83 5.12
CA GLN A 75 -0.16 -0.65 4.26
C GLN A 75 0.47 0.59 4.90
N MET A 76 0.20 0.83 6.20
CA MET A 76 0.77 1.98 6.90
C MET A 76 2.29 1.90 7.04
N LEU A 77 2.86 0.71 7.18
CA LEU A 77 4.32 0.52 7.17
C LEU A 77 4.93 0.82 5.80
N LEU A 78 4.19 0.56 4.72
CA LEU A 78 4.62 0.79 3.34
C LEU A 78 4.32 2.20 2.81
N SER A 79 3.59 3.02 3.56
CA SER A 79 3.17 4.36 3.14
C SER A 79 4.13 5.44 3.66
N ASP A 80 4.35 6.49 2.86
CA ASP A 80 5.02 7.70 3.31
C ASP A 80 4.14 8.40 4.35
N GLN A 81 4.63 8.51 5.59
CA GLN A 81 3.92 9.17 6.70
C GLN A 81 4.30 10.64 6.86
N ASN A 82 5.09 11.21 5.93
CA ASN A 82 5.51 12.61 6.02
C ASN A 82 4.37 13.56 5.62
N LEU A 83 3.66 14.06 6.62
CA LEU A 83 2.57 15.04 6.46
C LEU A 83 3.08 16.48 6.23
N GLY A 84 4.39 16.75 6.37
CA GLY A 84 4.96 18.09 6.24
C GLY A 84 4.99 18.64 4.80
N LEU A 85 4.69 17.81 3.80
CA LEU A 85 4.57 18.23 2.41
C LEU A 85 3.12 18.25 1.89
N LEU A 86 2.11 18.08 2.76
CA LEU A 86 0.71 18.10 2.32
C LEU A 86 0.37 19.39 1.57
N ASP A 87 0.76 20.55 2.12
CA ASP A 87 0.52 21.87 1.52
C ASP A 87 1.16 22.04 0.13
N LEU A 88 2.26 21.32 -0.16
CA LEU A 88 2.96 21.36 -1.44
C LEU A 88 2.49 20.28 -2.43
N ARG A 89 2.01 19.13 -1.92
CA ARG A 89 1.64 17.93 -2.71
C ARG A 89 0.14 17.78 -2.94
N ASP A 90 -0.70 18.60 -2.30
CA ASP A 90 -2.16 18.66 -2.55
C ASP A 90 -2.50 18.93 -4.03
N SER A 91 -1.56 19.52 -4.77
CA SER A 91 -1.66 19.77 -6.21
C SER A 91 -1.27 18.57 -7.10
N GLN A 92 -0.68 17.50 -6.55
CA GLN A 92 -0.14 16.36 -7.29
C GLN A 92 -0.95 15.06 -7.13
N SER A 93 -2.12 15.12 -6.51
CA SER A 93 -3.05 13.99 -6.50
C SER A 93 -3.49 13.64 -7.92
N ALA A 94 -3.63 12.35 -8.21
CA ALA A 94 -4.23 11.87 -9.45
C ALA A 94 -5.71 12.28 -9.48
N PHE A 95 -6.04 13.38 -10.18
CA PHE A 95 -7.43 13.77 -10.41
C PHE A 95 -8.08 12.76 -11.37
N GLY A 96 -8.78 11.76 -10.83
CA GLY A 96 -9.45 10.69 -11.58
C GLY A 96 -10.65 11.12 -12.44
N ALA A 97 -10.93 12.42 -12.59
CA ALA A 97 -11.92 13.01 -13.49
C ALA A 97 -11.71 14.53 -13.61
N SER A 98 -12.14 15.15 -14.71
CA SER A 98 -11.83 16.56 -15.02
C SER A 98 -12.27 17.51 -13.90
N ARG A 99 -11.33 18.32 -13.41
CA ARG A 99 -11.62 19.48 -12.57
C ARG A 99 -12.68 20.32 -13.30
N ARG A 100 -13.85 20.51 -12.69
CA ARG A 100 -14.90 21.38 -13.25
C ARG A 100 -14.26 22.73 -13.57
N VAL A 101 -14.40 23.18 -14.81
CA VAL A 101 -14.00 24.52 -15.22
C VAL A 101 -14.79 25.49 -14.34
N HIS A 102 -14.09 26.29 -13.55
CA HIS A 102 -14.71 27.43 -12.90
C HIS A 102 -15.07 28.40 -14.03
N THR A 103 -16.34 28.44 -14.43
CA THR A 103 -16.83 29.46 -15.36
C THR A 103 -16.51 30.82 -14.74
N SER A 104 -15.57 31.56 -15.33
CA SER A 104 -15.46 32.98 -15.06
C SER A 104 -16.74 33.61 -15.60
N LEU A 105 -17.63 34.03 -14.70
CA LEU A 105 -18.70 34.96 -15.04
C LEU A 105 -18.00 36.21 -15.60
N GLY A 106 -18.22 36.45 -16.88
CA GLY A 106 -17.72 37.63 -17.56
C GLY A 106 -18.53 38.88 -17.20
N ASN A 107 -17.83 40.00 -17.34
CA ASN A 107 -18.31 41.36 -17.62
C ASN A 107 -19.35 41.97 -16.68
N GLU A 108 -18.87 42.85 -15.79
CA GLU A 108 -19.58 44.10 -15.51
C GLU A 108 -18.89 45.22 -16.30
N VAL A 109 -19.64 45.80 -17.24
CA VAL A 109 -19.27 47.00 -17.99
C VAL A 109 -19.54 48.20 -17.11
N GLU A 110 -18.51 49.02 -16.92
CA GLU A 110 -18.56 50.34 -16.30
C GLU A 110 -19.26 51.34 -17.25
N GLN A 111 -20.31 52.00 -16.74
CA GLN A 111 -20.96 53.27 -17.14
C GLN A 111 -21.12 53.62 -18.63
#